data_AF-A0A8R1EPQ2-F1
#
_entry.id   AF-A0A8R1EPQ2-F1
#
_cell.length_a   1.000
_cell.length_b   1.000
_cell.length_c   1.000
_cell.angle_alpha   90.00
_cell.angle_beta   90.00
_cell.angle_gamma   90.00
#
_symmetry.space_group_name_H-M   'P 1'
#
loop_
_entity.id
_entity.type
_entity.pdbx_description
1 polymer ?
#
loop_
_entity_poly.entity_id
_entity_poly.type
_entity_poly.pdbx_seq_one_letter_code
_entity_poly.pdbx_strand_id
1 'polypeptide(L)'
;LESNCPIVSQCFQSATYSLSTNPNQVRTVADHAKYLLQLLDKIIEGDVDAEYLREIGANHVSLKHENGFSNTEWDRFQEIMVEVILKQDGVKQSKETSRAWRLLICSFIELIRDGFDAQVRQFRRKHSFN
;
A
#
# COMPACT_ATOMS: atom_id res chain seq x y z
N LEU A 1 -12.33 -1.41 -2.24
CA LEU A 1 -11.39 -2.06 -1.29
C LEU A 1 -12.17 -2.79 -0.19
N GLU A 2 -13.06 -2.10 0.53
CA GLU A 2 -13.83 -2.68 1.65
C GLU A 2 -14.76 -3.86 1.26
N SER A 3 -15.38 -3.85 0.08
CA SER A 3 -16.27 -4.95 -0.37
C SER A 3 -15.53 -6.21 -0.83
N ASN A 4 -14.22 -6.11 -1.07
CA ASN A 4 -13.42 -7.16 -1.72
C ASN A 4 -12.40 -7.82 -0.78
N CYS A 5 -12.15 -7.24 0.40
CA CYS A 5 -11.22 -7.79 1.38
C CYS A 5 -11.65 -7.41 2.82
N PRO A 6 -12.16 -8.36 3.62
CA PRO A 6 -12.61 -8.10 5.00
C PRO A 6 -11.51 -7.59 5.92
N ILE A 7 -10.27 -8.07 5.76
CA ILE A 7 -9.11 -7.64 6.57
C ILE A 7 -8.82 -6.15 6.36
N VAL A 8 -8.84 -5.68 5.10
CA VAL A 8 -8.63 -4.27 4.79
C VAL A 8 -9.72 -3.39 5.42
N SER A 9 -10.98 -3.83 5.38
CA SER A 9 -12.08 -3.14 6.06
C SER A 9 -11.84 -3.02 7.57
N GLN A 10 -11.38 -4.10 8.21
CA GLN A 10 -11.04 -4.10 9.63
C GLN A 10 -9.88 -3.15 9.96
N CYS A 11 -8.85 -3.05 9.12
CA CYS A 11 -7.73 -2.12 9.35
C CYS A 11 -8.21 -0.66 9.47
N PHE A 12 -9.10 -0.21 8.58
CA PHE A 12 -9.63 1.16 8.61
C PHE A 12 -10.63 1.39 9.75
N GLN A 13 -11.40 0.36 10.12
CA GLN A 13 -12.27 0.43 11.31
C GLN A 13 -11.42 0.58 12.58
N SER A 14 -10.40 -0.25 12.78
CA SER A 14 -9.47 -0.14 13.91
C SER A 14 -8.79 1.23 13.97
N ALA A 15 -8.37 1.78 12.83
CA ALA A 15 -7.76 3.11 12.75
C ALA A 15 -8.74 4.24 13.15
N THR A 16 -10.01 4.11 12.77
CA THR A 16 -11.05 5.11 13.09
C THR A 16 -11.32 5.22 14.60
N TYR A 17 -11.20 4.11 15.34
CA TYR A 17 -11.42 4.09 16.80
C TYR A 17 -10.14 4.37 17.61
N SER A 18 -9.00 4.60 16.96
CA SER A 18 -7.74 4.94 17.63
C SER A 18 -7.72 6.41 18.09
N LEU A 19 -7.47 6.64 19.39
CA LEU A 19 -7.44 7.97 20.02
C LEU A 19 -6.12 8.76 19.74
N SER A 20 -5.51 8.55 18.59
CA SER A 20 -4.26 9.22 18.24
C SER A 20 -4.48 10.69 17.89
N THR A 21 -3.64 11.56 18.47
CA THR A 21 -3.64 13.02 18.24
C THR A 21 -2.80 13.45 17.04
N ASN A 22 -2.25 12.49 16.27
CA ASN A 22 -1.40 12.80 15.13
C ASN A 22 -2.24 13.42 13.98
N PRO A 23 -1.95 14.67 13.57
CA PRO A 23 -2.71 15.35 12.51
C PRO A 23 -2.45 14.77 11.11
N ASN A 24 -1.36 14.03 10.91
CA ASN A 24 -0.97 13.46 9.62
C ASN A 24 -1.41 11.99 9.44
N GLN A 25 -2.36 11.52 10.25
CA GLN A 25 -2.71 10.10 10.26
C GLN A 25 -3.82 9.80 9.23
N VAL A 26 -3.59 8.79 8.40
CA VAL A 26 -4.61 8.17 7.56
C VAL A 26 -5.61 7.45 8.48
N ARG A 27 -6.84 7.95 8.58
CA ARG A 27 -7.89 7.36 9.45
C ARG A 27 -8.98 6.67 8.66
N THR A 28 -9.30 7.20 7.48
CA THR A 28 -10.36 6.68 6.62
C THR A 28 -9.81 6.19 5.28
N VAL A 29 -10.62 5.40 4.56
CA VAL A 29 -10.32 5.00 3.18
C VAL A 29 -10.16 6.23 2.27
N ALA A 30 -10.94 7.30 2.52
CA ALA A 30 -10.84 8.53 1.73
C ALA A 30 -9.48 9.23 1.94
N ASP A 31 -9.00 9.28 3.19
CA ASP A 31 -7.67 9.84 3.49
C ASP A 31 -6.58 9.01 2.81
N HIS A 32 -6.70 7.69 2.85
CA HIS A 32 -5.74 6.79 2.21
C HIS A 32 -5.75 6.94 0.70
N ALA A 33 -6.93 7.08 0.08
CA ALA A 33 -7.04 7.31 -1.35
C ALA A 33 -6.38 8.63 -1.75
N LYS A 34 -6.61 9.71 -0.98
CA LYS A 34 -5.95 11.00 -1.20
C LYS A 34 -4.43 10.91 -1.07
N TYR A 35 -3.94 10.23 -0.03
CA TYR A 35 -2.51 9.99 0.16
C TYR A 35 -1.91 9.20 -1.00
N LEU A 36 -2.59 8.15 -1.45
CA LEU A 36 -2.14 7.32 -2.58
C LEU A 36 -2.04 8.13 -3.88
N LEU A 37 -3.00 9.01 -4.17
CA LEU A 37 -2.94 9.88 -5.33
C LEU A 37 -1.73 10.81 -5.26
N GLN A 38 -1.50 11.45 -4.10
CA GLN A 38 -0.32 12.30 -3.89
C GLN A 38 0.98 11.51 -3.99
N LEU A 39 1.01 10.27 -3.52
CA LEU A 39 2.16 9.39 -3.65
C LEU A 39 2.44 9.05 -5.12
N LEU A 40 1.41 8.76 -5.92
CA LEU A 40 1.54 8.49 -7.35
C LEU A 40 2.10 9.69 -8.09
N ASP A 41 1.61 10.90 -7.80
CA ASP A 41 2.13 12.14 -8.40
C ASP A 41 3.63 12.26 -8.15
N LYS A 42 4.07 12.12 -6.90
CA LYS A 42 5.49 12.18 -6.54
C LYS A 42 6.32 11.05 -7.15
N ILE A 43 5.78 9.84 -7.27
CA ILE A 43 6.46 8.72 -7.95
C ILE A 43 6.68 9.06 -9.42
N ILE A 44 5.67 9.62 -10.09
CA ILE A 44 5.72 10.00 -11.51
C ILE A 44 6.71 11.15 -11.72
N GLU A 45 6.77 12.10 -10.80
CA GLU A 45 7.72 13.21 -10.81
C GLU A 45 9.17 12.79 -10.47
N GLY A 46 9.35 11.60 -9.87
CA GLY A 46 10.65 11.09 -9.45
C GLY A 46 11.12 11.63 -8.10
N ASP A 47 10.22 12.22 -7.33
CA ASP A 47 10.47 12.84 -6.02
C ASP A 47 10.50 11.84 -4.86
N VAL A 48 10.31 10.56 -5.17
CA VAL A 48 10.28 9.46 -4.20
C VAL A 48 11.37 8.46 -4.52
N ASP A 49 12.20 8.17 -3.53
CA ASP A 49 13.17 7.09 -3.63
C ASP A 49 12.60 5.75 -3.16
N ALA A 50 13.36 4.69 -3.42
CA ALA A 50 12.99 3.34 -3.03
C ALA A 50 12.92 3.15 -1.51
N GLU A 51 13.65 3.94 -0.73
CA GLU A 51 13.68 3.81 0.72
C GLU A 51 12.40 4.35 1.35
N TYR A 52 11.91 5.49 0.86
CA TYR A 52 10.62 6.04 1.26
C TYR A 52 9.46 5.06 0.99
N LEU A 53 9.47 4.38 -0.15
CA LEU A 53 8.46 3.34 -0.46
C LEU A 53 8.56 2.15 0.51
N ARG A 54 9.77 1.71 0.85
CA ARG A 54 9.97 0.67 1.87
C ARG A 54 9.50 1.11 3.25
N GLU A 55 9.71 2.37 3.63
CA GLU A 55 9.24 2.91 4.90
C GLU A 55 7.71 2.89 4.99
N ILE A 56 7.00 3.24 3.91
CA ILE A 56 5.53 3.08 3.83
C ILE A 56 5.14 1.64 4.15
N GLY A 57 5.81 0.67 3.52
CA GLY A 57 5.61 -0.76 3.79
C GLY A 57 5.82 -1.16 5.24
N ALA A 58 6.94 -0.72 5.83
CA ALA A 58 7.29 -1.00 7.22
C ALA A 58 6.22 -0.48 8.20
N ASN A 59 5.64 0.70 7.92
CA ASN A 59 4.58 1.28 8.74
C ASN A 59 3.28 0.46 8.73
N HIS A 60 3.06 -0.41 7.74
CA HIS A 60 1.89 -1.29 7.68
C HIS A 60 2.07 -2.58 8.51
N VAL A 61 3.22 -2.82 9.12
CA VAL A 61 3.44 -4.04 9.93
C VAL A 61 2.56 -4.10 11.17
N SER A 62 2.16 -2.95 11.76
CA SER A 62 1.20 -2.95 12.88
C SER A 62 -0.10 -3.67 12.51
N LEU A 63 -0.60 -3.46 11.29
CA LEU A 63 -1.82 -4.08 10.77
C LEU A 63 -1.71 -5.60 10.67
N LYS A 64 -0.49 -6.14 10.47
CA LYS A 64 -0.26 -7.59 10.51
C LYS A 64 -0.60 -8.15 11.89
N HIS A 65 -0.15 -7.45 12.93
CA HIS A 65 -0.32 -7.88 14.31
C HIS A 65 -1.74 -7.64 14.82
N GLU A 66 -2.36 -6.54 14.40
CA GLU A 66 -3.69 -6.13 14.87
C GLU A 66 -4.83 -6.79 14.11
N ASN A 67 -4.68 -6.99 12.79
CA ASN A 67 -5.77 -7.41 11.90
C ASN A 67 -5.44 -8.62 11.02
N GLY A 68 -4.24 -9.18 11.14
CA GLY A 68 -3.81 -10.32 10.31
C GLY A 68 -3.40 -9.95 8.87
N PHE A 69 -3.15 -8.67 8.61
CA PHE A 69 -2.70 -8.18 7.29
C PHE A 69 -1.44 -8.92 6.78
N SER A 70 -1.42 -9.24 5.50
CA SER A 70 -0.42 -10.10 4.87
C SER A 70 -0.14 -9.71 3.42
N ASN A 71 0.74 -10.47 2.74
CA ASN A 71 1.04 -10.24 1.33
C ASN A 71 -0.17 -10.48 0.41
N THR A 72 -1.16 -11.26 0.84
CA THR A 72 -2.42 -11.47 0.11
C THR A 72 -3.15 -10.15 -0.13
N GLU A 73 -3.17 -9.26 0.87
CA GLU A 73 -3.82 -7.95 0.75
C GLU A 73 -3.05 -7.05 -0.23
N TRP A 74 -1.72 -7.10 -0.24
CA TRP A 74 -0.89 -6.39 -1.22
C TRP A 74 -1.12 -6.88 -2.65
N ASP A 75 -1.16 -8.19 -2.86
CA ASP A 75 -1.44 -8.79 -4.17
C ASP A 75 -2.81 -8.35 -4.68
N ARG A 76 -3.83 -8.43 -3.81
CA ARG A 76 -5.18 -8.03 -4.19
C ARG A 76 -5.27 -6.54 -4.51
N PHE A 77 -4.57 -5.70 -3.74
CA PHE A 77 -4.50 -4.27 -4.00
C PHE A 77 -3.85 -3.97 -5.36
N GLN A 78 -2.73 -4.62 -5.68
CA GLN A 78 -2.05 -4.49 -6.97
C GLN A 78 -2.96 -4.89 -8.14
N GLU A 79 -3.62 -6.04 -8.04
CA GLU A 79 -4.54 -6.53 -9.07
C GLU A 79 -5.64 -5.52 -9.36
N ILE A 80 -6.30 -5.01 -8.31
CA ILE A 80 -7.38 -4.02 -8.44
C ILE A 80 -6.85 -2.74 -9.08
N MET A 81 -5.67 -2.28 -8.64
CA MET A 81 -5.09 -1.04 -9.15
C MET A 81 -4.73 -1.15 -10.64
N VAL A 82 -4.10 -2.26 -11.04
CA VAL A 82 -3.82 -2.56 -12.45
C VAL A 82 -5.12 -2.64 -13.25
N GLU A 83 -6.13 -3.37 -12.76
CA GLU A 83 -7.42 -3.49 -13.44
C GLU A 83 -8.09 -2.13 -13.67
N VAL A 84 -8.12 -1.26 -12.66
CA VAL A 84 -8.75 0.06 -12.73
C VAL A 84 -7.99 0.99 -13.68
N ILE A 85 -6.66 1.00 -13.63
CA ILE A 85 -5.83 1.85 -14.50
C ILE A 85 -5.93 1.41 -15.97
N LEU A 86 -5.97 0.11 -16.24
CA LEU A 86 -6.09 -0.40 -17.60
C LEU A 86 -7.48 -0.17 -18.23
N LYS A 87 -8.49 0.18 -17.44
CA LYS A 87 -9.82 0.57 -17.95
C LYS A 87 -9.90 2.03 -18.36
N GLN A 88 -8.92 2.87 -17.98
CA GLN A 88 -8.92 4.29 -18.32
C GLN A 88 -8.71 4.48 -19.83
N ASP A 89 -9.51 5.34 -20.46
CA ASP A 89 -9.50 5.52 -21.91
C ASP A 89 -8.12 5.93 -22.44
N GLY A 90 -7.42 6.85 -21.75
CA GLY A 90 -6.07 7.27 -22.14
C GLY A 90 -5.00 6.19 -21.98
N VAL A 91 -5.24 5.16 -21.17
CA VAL A 91 -4.28 4.06 -20.93
C VAL A 91 -4.53 2.91 -21.90
N LYS A 92 -5.80 2.52 -22.08
CA LYS A 92 -6.18 1.34 -22.88
C LYS A 92 -5.95 1.50 -24.38
N GLN A 93 -5.83 2.73 -24.87
CA GLN A 93 -5.63 3.05 -26.28
C GLN A 93 -4.19 2.74 -26.77
N SER A 94 -3.20 2.61 -25.88
CA SER A 94 -1.83 2.25 -26.23
C SER A 94 -1.33 1.05 -25.43
N LYS A 95 -0.76 0.08 -26.14
CA LYS A 95 -0.15 -1.11 -25.52
C LYS A 95 1.06 -0.74 -24.68
N GLU A 96 1.84 0.22 -25.17
CA GLU A 96 3.03 0.76 -24.54
C GLU A 96 2.66 1.49 -23.24
N THR A 97 1.66 2.38 -23.29
CA THR A 97 1.14 3.07 -22.10
C THR A 97 0.59 2.07 -21.08
N SER A 98 -0.23 1.12 -21.52
CA SER A 98 -0.73 0.04 -20.65
C SER A 98 0.39 -0.78 -20.02
N ARG A 99 1.48 -1.05 -20.77
CA ARG A 99 2.66 -1.76 -20.26
C ARG A 99 3.43 -0.90 -19.24
N ALA A 100 3.62 0.38 -19.52
CA ALA A 100 4.31 1.30 -18.62
C ALA A 100 3.59 1.40 -17.27
N TRP A 101 2.26 1.56 -17.27
CA TRP A 101 1.46 1.57 -16.03
C TRP A 101 1.55 0.27 -15.25
N ARG A 102 1.48 -0.90 -15.92
CA ARG A 102 1.66 -2.18 -15.25
C ARG A 102 3.01 -2.29 -14.56
N LEU A 103 4.09 -1.93 -15.28
CA LEU A 103 5.44 -1.98 -14.73
C LEU A 103 5.61 -1.03 -13.55
N LEU A 104 5.09 0.20 -13.66
CA LEU A 104 5.13 1.17 -12.57
C LEU A 104 4.41 0.65 -11.33
N ILE A 105 3.17 0.17 -11.49
CA ILE A 105 2.36 -0.34 -10.38
C ILE A 105 3.03 -1.53 -9.70
N CYS A 106 3.49 -2.52 -10.48
CA CYS A 106 4.22 -3.66 -9.91
C CYS A 106 5.47 -3.18 -9.15
N SER A 107 6.25 -2.28 -9.75
CA SER A 107 7.52 -1.84 -9.17
C SER A 107 7.36 -1.13 -7.82
N PHE A 108 6.45 -0.15 -7.70
CA PHE A 108 6.32 0.55 -6.43
C PHE A 108 5.65 -0.32 -5.36
N ILE A 109 4.70 -1.18 -5.72
CA ILE A 109 4.06 -2.10 -4.77
C ILE A 109 5.06 -3.16 -4.29
N GLU A 110 5.95 -3.65 -5.16
CA GLU A 110 7.03 -4.55 -4.76
C GLU A 110 7.97 -3.90 -3.74
N LEU A 111 8.32 -2.63 -3.92
CA LEU A 111 9.15 -1.89 -2.95
C LEU A 111 8.44 -1.70 -1.60
N ILE A 112 7.16 -1.35 -1.60
CA ILE A 112 6.36 -1.26 -0.37
C ILE A 112 6.31 -2.64 0.31
N ARG A 113 6.06 -3.71 -0.45
CA ARG A 113 6.01 -5.07 0.09
C ARG A 113 7.34 -5.52 0.68
N ASP A 114 8.45 -5.21 0.03
CA ASP A 114 9.79 -5.54 0.54
C ASP A 114 10.05 -4.88 1.90
N GLY A 115 9.67 -3.60 2.05
CA GLY A 115 9.74 -2.89 3.32
C GLY A 115 8.89 -3.53 4.42
N PHE A 116 7.66 -3.93 4.08
CA PHE A 116 6.78 -4.68 4.98
C PHE A 116 7.43 -6.00 5.43
N ASP A 117 7.88 -6.83 4.48
CA ASP A 117 8.47 -8.13 4.77
C ASP A 117 9.77 -8.02 5.57
N ALA A 118 10.61 -7.02 5.27
CA ALA A 118 11.83 -6.73 6.02
C ALA A 118 11.53 -6.42 7.48
N GLN A 119 10.53 -5.57 7.73
CA GLN A 119 10.12 -5.18 9.07
C GLN A 119 9.46 -6.36 9.83
N VAL A 120 8.66 -7.20 9.16
CA VAL A 120 8.13 -8.45 9.73
C VAL A 120 9.26 -9.39 10.16
N ARG A 121 10.29 -9.58 9.30
CA ARG A 121 11.48 -10.39 9.63
C ARG A 121 12.24 -9.80 10.82
N GLN A 122 12.38 -8.48 10.90
CA GLN A 122 13.05 -7.81 12.03
C GLN A 122 12.28 -8.01 13.34
N PHE A 123 10.95 -7.85 13.32
CA PHE A 123 10.11 -8.09 14.49
C PHE A 123 10.23 -9.53 14.99
N ARG A 124 10.11 -10.51 14.08
CA ARG A 124 10.29 -11.94 14.43
C ARG A 124 11.63 -12.21 15.11
N ARG A 125 12.73 -11.68 14.55
CA ARG A 125 14.07 -11.85 15.14
C ARG A 125 14.15 -11.28 16.56
N LYS A 126 13.62 -10.08 16.80
CA LYS A 126 13.63 -9.47 18.15
C LYS A 126 12.87 -10.31 19.19
N HIS A 127 11.78 -10.95 18.77
CA HIS A 127 10.96 -11.78 19.65
C HIS A 127 11.41 -13.24 19.77
N SER A 128 12.37 -13.70 18.96
CA SER A 128 12.97 -15.04 19.12
C SER A 128 14.12 -15.09 20.15
N PHE A 129 14.54 -13.95 20.69
CA PHE A 129 15.60 -13.84 21.70
C PHE A 129 15.06 -13.58 23.13
N ASN A 130 13.75 -13.67 23.33
CA ASN A 130 13.08 -13.68 24.64
C ASN A 130 12.43 -15.05 24.87
#